data_AF-A0A5N7C5U9-F1
#
_entry.id   AF-A0A5N7C5U9-F1
#
_cell.length_a   1.000
_cell.length_b   1.000
_cell.length_c   1.000
_cell.angle_alpha   90.00
_cell.angle_beta   90.00
_cell.angle_gamma   90.00
#
_symmetry.space_group_name_H-M   'P 1'
#
loop_
_entity.id
_entity.type
_entity.pdbx_description
1 polymer ?
#
loop_
_entity_poly.entity_id
_entity_poly.type
_entity_poly.pdbx_seq_one_letter_code
_entity_poly.pdbx_strand_id
1 'polypeptide(L)'
;MRFSITAVAVMAGLTASGSAFVIDTYSDNNCGSVVETGVNIWDNTCATWPKGFKSFKIKTWGGTHQKGYFFAEGGCGSLPGAIRNGYVDSTTNDFTLGDCNTFNGASANAVASYAG
;
A
#
# COMPACT_ATOMS: atom_id res chain seq x y z
N MET A 1 -1.88 -29.40 -51.39
CA MET A 1 -1.81 -29.19 -49.93
C MET A 1 -1.66 -27.69 -49.70
N ARG A 2 -2.66 -27.03 -49.11
CA ARG A 2 -2.56 -25.60 -48.73
C ARG A 2 -2.98 -25.52 -47.27
N PHE A 3 -1.99 -25.49 -46.37
CA PHE A 3 -2.22 -25.32 -44.95
C PHE A 3 -2.33 -23.82 -44.67
N SER A 4 -3.56 -23.35 -44.46
CA SER A 4 -3.81 -21.99 -43.97
C SER A 4 -3.49 -21.96 -42.47
N ILE A 5 -2.42 -21.27 -42.10
CA ILE A 5 -2.00 -21.12 -40.70
C ILE A 5 -2.79 -19.94 -40.13
N THR A 6 -3.79 -20.22 -39.29
CA THR A 6 -4.49 -19.24 -38.46
C THR A 6 -3.51 -18.66 -37.43
N ALA A 7 -3.11 -17.40 -37.61
CA ALA A 7 -2.38 -16.65 -36.60
C ALA A 7 -3.36 -16.25 -35.48
N VAL A 8 -3.26 -16.91 -34.32
CA VAL A 8 -3.93 -16.48 -33.10
C VAL A 8 -3.05 -15.41 -32.46
N ALA A 9 -3.46 -14.15 -32.59
CA ALA A 9 -2.84 -13.05 -31.84
C ALA A 9 -3.27 -13.15 -30.37
N VAL A 10 -2.39 -13.70 -29.53
CA VAL A 10 -2.53 -13.60 -28.08
C VAL A 10 -2.23 -12.15 -27.71
N MET A 11 -3.28 -11.34 -27.58
CA MET A 11 -3.18 -10.04 -26.91
C MET A 11 -2.83 -10.32 -25.46
N ALA A 12 -1.54 -10.30 -25.14
CA ALA A 12 -1.07 -10.20 -23.77
C ALA A 12 -1.67 -8.92 -23.21
N GLY A 13 -2.77 -9.06 -22.47
CA GLY A 13 -3.34 -7.96 -21.72
C GLY A 13 -2.21 -7.39 -20.87
N LEU A 14 -1.86 -6.14 -21.12
CA LEU A 14 -1.23 -5.29 -20.13
C LEU A 14 -2.19 -5.34 -18.93
N THR A 15 -1.96 -6.28 -18.02
CA THR A 15 -2.43 -6.14 -16.66
C THR A 15 -1.71 -4.88 -16.19
N ALA A 16 -2.40 -3.74 -16.25
CA ALA A 16 -2.05 -2.61 -15.40
C ALA A 16 -2.13 -3.20 -14.00
N SER A 17 -0.98 -3.66 -13.49
CA SER A 17 -0.84 -4.18 -12.15
C SER A 17 -1.30 -3.05 -11.26
N GLY A 18 -2.55 -3.09 -10.79
CA GLY A 18 -3.05 -2.10 -9.86
C GLY A 18 -2.17 -2.24 -8.62
N SER A 19 -1.23 -1.32 -8.44
CA SER A 19 -0.20 -1.46 -7.42
C SER A 19 -0.71 -1.17 -6.01
N ALA A 20 -2.03 -1.13 -5.82
CA ALA A 20 -2.66 -0.80 -4.57
C ALA A 20 -2.39 -1.88 -3.52
N PHE A 21 -2.09 -1.45 -2.30
CA PHE A 21 -1.86 -2.34 -1.16
C PHE A 21 -2.98 -2.18 -0.13
N VAL A 22 -3.23 -3.23 0.64
CA VAL A 22 -4.32 -3.25 1.61
C VAL A 22 -3.74 -3.30 3.02
N ILE A 23 -4.24 -2.44 3.90
CA ILE A 23 -3.84 -2.38 5.31
C ILE A 23 -5.02 -2.47 6.27
N ASP A 24 -4.75 -3.06 7.43
CA ASP A 24 -5.55 -2.84 8.63
C ASP A 24 -4.86 -1.77 9.48
N THR A 25 -5.62 -0.85 10.05
CA THR A 25 -5.14 0.27 10.88
C THR A 25 -5.63 0.12 12.32
N TYR A 26 -4.83 0.61 13.28
CA TYR A 26 -5.07 0.41 14.70
C TYR A 26 -4.74 1.66 15.52
N SER A 27 -5.51 1.92 16.58
CA SER A 27 -5.36 3.11 17.43
C SER A 27 -4.31 2.95 18.52
N ASP A 28 -3.82 1.74 18.75
CA ASP A 28 -2.72 1.43 19.66
C ASP A 28 -1.43 1.10 18.92
N ASN A 29 -0.34 0.91 19.67
CA ASN A 29 0.98 0.64 19.11
C ASN A 29 1.23 -0.84 18.81
N ASN A 30 0.31 -1.73 19.20
CA ASN A 30 0.50 -3.19 19.24
C ASN A 30 -0.51 -3.93 18.34
N CYS A 31 -1.21 -3.20 17.47
CA CYS A 31 -2.27 -3.72 16.61
C CYS A 31 -3.38 -4.49 17.35
N GLY A 32 -3.77 -4.03 18.55
CA GLY A 32 -4.83 -4.63 19.37
C GLY A 32 -6.21 -4.00 19.17
N SER A 33 -6.25 -2.71 18.89
CA SER A 33 -7.45 -1.87 18.83
C SER A 33 -7.65 -1.39 17.41
N VAL A 34 -8.49 -2.10 16.66
CA VAL A 34 -8.77 -1.82 15.24
C VAL A 34 -9.43 -0.44 15.08
N VAL A 35 -8.93 0.35 14.14
CA VAL A 35 -9.58 1.57 13.65
C VAL A 35 -10.38 1.23 12.39
N GLU A 36 -9.74 0.61 11.41
CA GLU A 36 -10.35 0.23 10.15
C GLU A 36 -9.58 -0.94 9.51
N THR A 37 -10.30 -1.90 8.94
CA THR A 37 -9.71 -3.09 8.31
C THR A 37 -9.95 -3.09 6.81
N GLY A 38 -9.00 -3.63 6.06
CA GLY A 38 -9.15 -3.82 4.62
C GLY A 38 -9.11 -2.51 3.83
N VAL A 39 -8.41 -1.50 4.33
CA VAL A 39 -8.31 -0.20 3.64
C VAL A 39 -7.39 -0.35 2.44
N ASN A 40 -7.95 -0.09 1.27
CA ASN A 40 -7.22 -0.15 0.00
C ASN A 40 -6.55 1.20 -0.29
N ILE A 41 -5.22 1.21 -0.34
CA ILE A 41 -4.42 2.39 -0.66
C ILE A 41 -4.03 2.34 -2.13
N TRP A 42 -4.84 2.99 -2.96
CA TRP A 42 -4.70 3.00 -4.40
C TRP A 42 -3.41 3.66 -4.85
N ASP A 43 -2.84 3.14 -5.95
CA ASP A 43 -1.65 3.72 -6.57
C ASP A 43 -1.88 5.18 -6.98
N ASN A 44 -0.88 6.02 -6.76
CA ASN A 44 -0.90 7.47 -6.96
C ASN A 44 -2.01 8.22 -6.20
N THR A 45 -2.48 7.65 -5.08
CA THR A 45 -3.51 8.30 -4.25
C THR A 45 -3.04 8.55 -2.81
N CYS A 46 -3.83 9.35 -2.11
CA CYS A 46 -3.72 9.61 -0.69
C CYS A 46 -5.02 9.21 0.01
N ALA A 47 -4.93 8.26 0.94
CA ALA A 47 -6.00 7.94 1.87
C ALA A 47 -5.82 8.74 3.16
N THR A 48 -6.90 9.25 3.75
CA THR A 48 -6.87 10.05 4.99
C THR A 48 -7.88 9.54 6.00
N TRP A 49 -7.52 9.53 7.28
CA TRP A 49 -8.35 9.09 8.39
C TRP A 49 -8.68 10.24 9.35
N PRO A 50 -9.95 10.40 9.76
CA PRO A 50 -10.34 11.47 10.70
C PRO A 50 -9.72 11.33 12.10
N LYS A 51 -9.49 10.10 12.57
CA LYS A 51 -8.99 9.82 13.93
C LYS A 51 -7.51 9.40 13.99
N GLY A 52 -6.87 9.23 12.83
CA GLY A 52 -5.53 8.66 12.71
C GLY A 52 -5.40 7.24 13.28
N PHE A 53 -4.21 6.68 13.16
CA PHE A 53 -3.84 5.34 13.62
C PHE A 53 -2.36 5.31 14.01
N LYS A 54 -2.03 4.52 15.03
CA LYS A 54 -0.67 4.42 15.60
C LYS A 54 0.10 3.20 15.12
N SER A 55 -0.62 2.19 14.65
CA SER A 55 -0.02 1.02 14.02
C SER A 55 -0.89 0.48 12.88
N PHE A 56 -0.29 -0.30 12.00
CA PHE A 56 -0.95 -0.93 10.86
C PHE A 56 -0.39 -2.33 10.60
N LYS A 57 -1.17 -3.14 9.88
CA LYS A 57 -0.75 -4.42 9.32
C LYS A 57 -1.00 -4.44 7.84
N ILE A 58 -0.01 -4.89 7.07
CA ILE A 58 -0.22 -5.13 5.64
C ILE A 58 -0.94 -6.45 5.48
N LYS A 59 -2.06 -6.41 4.75
CA LYS A 59 -2.93 -7.56 4.48
C LYS A 59 -2.74 -8.10 3.08
N THR A 60 -2.45 -7.20 2.14
CA THR A 60 -2.20 -7.54 0.75
C THR A 60 -1.10 -6.63 0.24
N TRP A 61 -0.11 -7.24 -0.40
CA TRP A 61 0.96 -6.50 -1.05
C TRP A 61 0.44 -5.62 -2.18
N GLY A 62 1.13 -4.50 -2.39
CA GLY A 62 0.99 -3.71 -3.60
C GLY A 62 1.69 -4.35 -4.78
N GLY A 63 1.78 -3.58 -5.86
CA GLY A 63 2.52 -3.97 -7.05
C GLY A 63 4.03 -4.04 -6.82
N THR A 64 4.77 -4.51 -7.82
CA THR A 64 6.24 -4.52 -7.79
C THR A 64 6.79 -3.13 -7.54
N HIS A 65 7.75 -2.98 -6.60
CA HIS A 65 8.32 -1.70 -6.18
C HIS A 65 7.29 -0.69 -5.65
N GLN A 66 6.12 -1.12 -5.16
CA GLN A 66 5.20 -0.19 -4.52
C GLN A 66 5.76 0.30 -3.19
N LYS A 67 5.69 1.61 -2.96
CA LYS A 67 6.11 2.25 -1.72
C LYS A 67 4.94 2.95 -1.02
N GLY A 68 4.78 2.64 0.27
CA GLY A 68 3.83 3.29 1.15
C GLY A 68 4.48 4.45 1.90
N TYR A 69 3.80 5.59 1.95
CA TYR A 69 4.21 6.78 2.69
C TYR A 69 3.16 7.13 3.72
N PHE A 70 3.54 7.17 4.99
CA PHE A 70 2.64 7.41 6.12
C PHE A 70 2.92 8.80 6.68
N PHE A 71 1.89 9.64 6.76
CA PHE A 71 1.99 11.04 7.18
C PHE A 71 1.24 11.26 8.50
N ALA A 72 1.80 12.12 9.33
CA ALA A 72 1.08 12.73 10.45
C ALA A 72 0.20 13.90 9.94
N GLU A 73 -0.35 14.68 10.87
CA GLU A 73 -1.20 15.84 10.61
C GLU A 73 -0.77 16.69 9.41
N GLY A 74 -1.70 17.05 8.53
CA GLY A 74 -1.43 17.78 7.28
C GLY A 74 -1.60 16.97 5.99
N GLY A 75 -1.80 15.64 6.07
CA GLY A 75 -2.13 14.80 4.92
C GLY A 75 -0.93 14.50 3.99
N CYS A 76 -1.20 14.03 2.77
CA CYS A 76 -0.15 13.68 1.79
C CYS A 76 0.40 14.89 1.02
N GLY A 77 0.70 16.00 1.71
CA GLY A 77 1.12 17.25 1.07
C GLY A 77 2.50 17.19 0.41
N SER A 78 3.45 16.43 0.96
CA SER A 78 4.80 16.29 0.41
C SER A 78 5.43 14.98 0.86
N LEU A 79 5.85 14.13 -0.08
CA LEU A 79 6.40 12.79 0.21
C LEU A 79 7.55 12.75 1.24
N PRO A 80 8.53 13.68 1.21
CA PRO A 80 9.57 13.75 2.24
C PRO A 80 9.05 14.04 3.66
N GLY A 81 7.83 14.56 3.81
CA GLY A 81 7.19 14.82 5.10
C GLY A 81 6.60 13.57 5.76
N ALA A 82 6.74 12.39 5.15
CA ALA A 82 6.23 11.14 5.73
C ALA A 82 6.99 10.80 7.02
N ILE A 83 6.25 10.50 8.09
CA ILE A 83 6.80 10.03 9.37
C ILE A 83 7.36 8.61 9.27
N ARG A 84 6.89 7.84 8.28
CA ARG A 84 7.42 6.52 7.95
C ARG A 84 7.16 6.26 6.47
N ASN A 85 8.09 5.58 5.81
CA ASN A 85 7.89 5.08 4.46
C ASN A 85 8.65 3.77 4.29
N GLY A 86 8.27 2.97 3.30
CA GLY A 86 8.92 1.70 2.98
C GLY A 86 8.18 0.95 1.89
N TYR A 87 8.88 0.01 1.27
CA TYR A 87 8.31 -0.85 0.24
C TYR A 87 7.25 -1.79 0.80
N VAL A 88 6.07 -1.71 0.19
CA VAL A 88 4.88 -2.51 0.48
C VAL A 88 4.67 -3.53 -0.64
N ASP A 89 5.76 -4.12 -1.11
CA ASP A 89 5.81 -5.11 -2.17
C ASP A 89 6.35 -6.47 -1.66
N SER A 90 6.11 -7.54 -2.42
CA SER A 90 6.63 -8.87 -2.09
C SER A 90 8.10 -9.07 -2.47
N THR A 91 8.71 -8.10 -3.17
CA THR A 91 10.05 -8.21 -3.74
C THR A 91 11.12 -7.57 -2.84
N THR A 92 10.83 -6.42 -2.24
CA THR A 92 11.78 -5.67 -1.41
C THR A 92 11.54 -5.93 0.08
N ASN A 93 10.28 -6.12 0.48
CA ASN A 93 9.87 -6.56 1.83
C ASN A 93 10.39 -5.66 2.98
N ASP A 94 10.43 -4.33 2.82
CA ASP A 94 10.72 -3.40 3.94
C ASP A 94 9.68 -3.55 5.06
N PHE A 95 8.45 -3.84 4.66
CA PHE A 95 7.40 -4.32 5.53
C PHE A 95 7.19 -5.80 5.28
N THR A 96 6.65 -6.51 6.27
CA THR A 96 6.18 -7.90 6.13
C THR A 96 4.66 -7.97 6.21
N LEU A 97 4.07 -8.94 5.50
CA LEU A 97 2.63 -9.18 5.51
C LEU A 97 2.23 -9.75 6.87
N GLY A 98 1.18 -9.19 7.48
CA GLY A 98 0.67 -9.59 8.79
C GLY A 98 1.43 -9.02 9.99
N ASP A 99 2.64 -8.47 9.78
CA ASP A 99 3.43 -7.88 10.85
C ASP A 99 2.82 -6.56 11.34
N CYS A 100 2.84 -6.39 12.65
CA CYS A 100 2.40 -5.16 13.29
C CYS A 100 3.46 -4.07 13.16
N ASN A 101 3.14 -3.04 12.40
CA ASN A 101 4.02 -1.93 12.12
C ASN A 101 3.55 -0.70 12.88
N THR A 102 4.38 -0.19 13.78
CA THR A 102 4.07 0.98 14.64
C THR A 102 4.84 2.22 14.21
N PHE A 103 4.36 3.40 14.62
CA PHE A 103 5.06 4.67 14.43
C PHE A 103 5.79 5.15 15.71
N ASN A 104 6.22 4.23 16.57
CA ASN A 104 6.97 4.51 17.81
C ASN A 104 6.30 5.58 18.70
N GLY A 105 4.97 5.55 18.79
CA GLY A 105 4.18 6.48 19.60
C GLY A 105 3.59 7.68 18.84
N ALA A 106 4.01 7.91 17.59
CA ALA A 106 3.34 8.85 16.69
C ALA A 106 2.02 8.27 16.13
N SER A 107 1.20 9.13 15.55
CA SER A 107 -0.04 8.74 14.86
C SER A 107 0.03 9.20 13.40
N ALA A 108 -0.23 8.29 12.48
CA ALA A 108 -0.44 8.63 11.08
C ALA A 108 -1.93 8.93 10.86
N ASN A 109 -2.25 9.91 10.02
CA ASN A 109 -3.62 10.19 9.60
C ASN A 109 -3.77 10.19 8.08
N ALA A 110 -2.70 9.99 7.33
CA ALA A 110 -2.77 9.81 5.90
C ALA A 110 -1.72 8.83 5.39
N VAL A 111 -2.06 8.15 4.30
CA VAL A 111 -1.19 7.18 3.64
C VAL A 111 -1.26 7.42 2.14
N ALA A 112 -0.09 7.58 1.52
CA ALA A 112 0.03 7.59 0.09
C ALA A 112 0.73 6.34 -0.44
N SER A 113 0.46 6.02 -1.69
CA SER A 113 0.98 4.85 -2.39
C SER A 113 1.53 5.30 -3.73
N TYR A 114 2.82 5.07 -3.98
CA TYR A 114 3.47 5.39 -5.25
C TYR A 114 4.42 4.27 -5.67
N ALA A 115 4.53 4.05 -6.97
CA ALA A 115 5.60 3.23 -7.54
C ALA A 115 6.95 3.92 -7.30
N GLY A 116 7.89 3.17 -6.73
CA GLY A 116 9.27 3.60 -6.44
C GLY A 116 10.24 3.37 -7.60
#